data_AF-A0A3C1B4R5-F1
#
_entry.id   AF-A0A3C1B4R5-F1
#
_cell.length_a   1.000
_cell.length_b   1.000
_cell.length_c   1.000
_cell.angle_alpha   90.00
_cell.angle_beta   90.00
_cell.angle_gamma   90.00
#
_symmetry.space_group_name_H-M   'P 1'
#
loop_
_entity.id
_entity.type
_entity.pdbx_description
1 polymer ?
#
loop_
_entity_poly.entity_id
_entity_poly.type
_entity_poly.pdbx_seq_one_letter_code
_entity_poly.pdbx_strand_id
1 'polypeptide(L)' 'LKYSGSHISAIARKFSGMTLFDYRMTFCMEEAATLLTQTSKSIAEIAGDLNFSNRTHFYRQFKKRFQVTPHEYRRIRQAF' A
#
# COMPACT_ATOMS: atom_id res chain seq x y z
N LEU A 1 21.51 18.62 6.93
CA LEU A 1 20.33 19.25 6.28
C LEU A 1 19.04 18.66 6.87
N LYS A 2 18.31 19.41 7.71
CA LYS A 2 16.99 19.01 8.24
C LYS A 2 15.90 19.59 7.35
N TYR A 3 15.57 18.93 6.25
CA TYR A 3 14.36 19.27 5.50
C TYR A 3 13.16 18.76 6.26
N SER A 4 12.34 19.67 6.81
CA SER A 4 11.09 19.30 7.48
C SER A 4 10.15 18.66 6.45
N GLY A 5 9.71 17.43 6.70
CA GLY A 5 8.82 16.69 5.80
C GLY A 5 7.52 17.43 5.45
N SER A 6 7.18 18.47 6.20
CA SER A 6 6.07 19.39 5.96
C SER A 6 6.23 20.23 4.69
N HIS A 7 7.44 20.73 4.36
CA HIS A 7 7.65 21.52 3.13
C HIS A 7 7.53 20.66 1.87
N ILE A 8 8.08 19.45 1.89
CA ILE A 8 8.06 18.53 0.74
C ILE A 8 6.64 17.99 0.50
N SER A 9 5.89 17.70 1.57
CA SER A 9 4.50 17.25 1.48
C SER A 9 3.58 18.33 0.91
N ALA A 10 3.81 19.60 1.28
CA ALA A 10 3.04 20.74 0.78
C ALA A 10 3.33 21.03 -0.70
N ILE A 11 4.59 20.93 -1.14
CA ILE A 11 4.98 21.13 -2.53
C ILE A 11 4.43 20.00 -3.42
N ALA A 12 4.52 18.73 -3.00
CA ALA A 12 3.99 17.59 -3.74
C ALA A 12 2.47 17.66 -3.92
N ARG A 13 1.74 18.10 -2.89
CA ARG A 13 0.28 18.28 -2.96
C ARG A 13 -0.12 19.41 -3.92
N LYS A 14 0.69 20.47 -4.03
CA LYS A 14 0.42 21.65 -4.87
C LYS A 14 0.60 21.36 -6.38
N PHE A 15 1.45 20.41 -6.75
CA PHE A 15 1.73 20.10 -8.16
C PHE A 15 1.02 18.84 -8.68
N SER A 16 0.77 17.85 -7.81
CA SER A 16 0.26 16.53 -8.22
C SER A 16 -1.05 16.13 -7.54
N GLY A 17 -1.54 16.90 -6.57
CA GLY A 17 -2.70 16.55 -5.73
C GLY A 17 -2.43 15.41 -4.72
N MET A 18 -1.28 14.74 -4.83
CA MET A 18 -0.84 13.63 -4.00
C MET A 18 0.48 13.96 -3.30
N THR A 19 0.66 13.47 -2.08
CA THR A 19 1.93 13.61 -1.36
C THR A 19 2.91 12.49 -1.78
N LEU A 20 4.21 12.66 -1.55
CA LEU A 20 5.19 11.57 -1.74
C LEU A 20 4.83 10.31 -0.96
N PHE A 21 4.18 10.49 0.19
CA PHE A 21 3.65 9.38 0.98
C PHE A 21 2.55 8.62 0.24
N ASP A 22 1.65 9.31 -0.45
CA ASP A 22 0.57 8.69 -1.24
C ASP A 22 1.14 7.92 -2.45
N TYR A 23 2.18 8.46 -3.10
CA TYR A 23 2.90 7.75 -4.15
C TYR A 23 3.53 6.46 -3.62
N ARG A 24 4.33 6.55 -2.56
CA ARG A 24 4.92 5.37 -1.90
C ARG A 24 3.84 4.35 -1.53
N MET A 25 2.73 4.83 -0.96
CA MET A 25 1.61 3.97 -0.56
C MET A 25 1.04 3.24 -1.77
N THR A 26 0.86 3.93 -2.91
CA THR A 26 0.37 3.34 -4.15
C THR A 26 1.29 2.21 -4.62
N PHE A 27 2.59 2.46 -4.71
CA PHE A 27 3.58 1.45 -5.11
C PHE A 27 3.58 0.25 -4.15
N CYS A 28 3.61 0.48 -2.84
CA CYS A 28 3.54 -0.62 -1.86
C CYS A 28 2.25 -1.44 -1.99
N MET A 29 1.11 -0.83 -2.29
CA MET A 29 -0.16 -1.54 -2.46
C MET A 29 -0.18 -2.38 -3.74
N GLU A 30 0.42 -1.89 -4.83
CA GLU A 30 0.58 -2.64 -6.08
C GLU A 30 1.53 -3.84 -5.92
N GLU A 31 2.62 -3.65 -5.19
CA GLU A 31 3.53 -4.74 -4.83
C GLU A 31 2.84 -5.77 -3.91
N ALA A 32 2.05 -5.30 -2.92
CA ALA A 32 1.24 -6.18 -2.09
C ALA A 32 0.28 -7.04 -2.92
N ALA A 33 -0.41 -6.43 -3.88
CA ALA A 33 -1.34 -7.12 -4.78
C ALA A 33 -0.61 -8.20 -5.60
N THR A 34 0.60 -7.90 -6.07
CA THR A 34 1.46 -8.84 -6.80
C THR A 34 1.90 -10.00 -5.92
N LEU A 35 2.35 -9.72 -4.69
CA LEU A 35 2.76 -10.75 -3.73
C LEU A 35 1.59 -11.65 -3.33
N LEU A 36 0.38 -11.11 -3.19
CA LEU A 36 -0.83 -11.87 -2.86
C LEU A 36 -1.19 -12.89 -3.95
N THR A 37 -0.92 -12.59 -5.22
CA THR A 37 -1.25 -13.47 -6.36
C THR A 37 -0.11 -14.42 -6.71
N GLN A 38 1.13 -13.96 -6.64
CA GLN A 38 2.31 -14.74 -7.04
C GLN A 38 2.84 -15.66 -5.94
N THR A 39 2.50 -15.40 -4.68
CA THR A 39 3.02 -16.19 -3.55
C THR A 39 1.88 -16.79 -2.74
N SER A 40 2.22 -17.79 -1.91
CA SER A 40 1.35 -18.37 -0.87
C SER A 40 1.51 -17.69 0.50
N LYS A 41 2.31 -16.61 0.60
CA LYS A 41 2.55 -15.87 1.85
C LYS A 41 1.24 -15.40 2.49
N SER A 42 1.21 -15.36 3.80
CA SER A 42 0.11 -14.79 4.56
C SER A 42 0.06 -13.27 4.38
N ILE A 43 -1.11 -12.67 4.58
CA ILE A 43 -1.28 -11.21 4.52
C ILE A 43 -0.41 -10.52 5.58
N ALA A 44 -0.14 -11.19 6.71
CA ALA A 44 0.72 -10.68 7.77
C ALA A 44 2.19 -10.63 7.35
N GLU A 45 2.68 -11.66 6.66
CA GLU A 45 4.05 -11.68 6.11
C GLU A 45 4.22 -10.62 5.03
N ILE A 46 3.26 -10.49 4.10
CA ILE A 46 3.31 -9.45 3.06
C ILE A 46 3.30 -8.05 3.66
N ALA A 47 2.49 -7.82 4.71
CA ALA A 47 2.52 -6.56 5.44
C ALA A 47 3.88 -6.33 6.12
N GLY A 48 4.49 -7.38 6.67
CA GLY A 48 5.84 -7.34 7.25
C GLY A 48 6.92 -6.99 6.21
N ASP A 49 6.89 -7.65 5.05
CA ASP A 49 7.82 -7.43 3.93
C ASP A 49 7.75 -5.99 3.40
N LEU A 50 6.58 -5.36 3.48
CA LEU A 50 6.35 -3.98 3.09
C LEU A 50 6.57 -2.97 4.23
N ASN A 51 7.19 -3.39 5.34
CA ASN A 51 7.47 -2.61 6.54
C ASN A 51 6.22 -1.98 7.20
N PHE A 52 5.06 -2.63 7.11
CA PHE A 52 3.87 -2.22 7.85
C PHE A 52 3.87 -2.83 9.24
N SER A 53 4.13 -2.00 10.25
CA SER A 53 3.96 -2.37 11.66
C SER A 53 2.49 -2.43 12.09
N ASN A 54 1.58 -1.74 11.38
CA ASN A 54 0.15 -1.75 11.67
C ASN A 54 -0.67 -2.42 10.56
N ARG A 55 -1.18 -3.62 10.86
CA ARG A 55 -2.05 -4.38 9.95
C ARG A 55 -3.34 -3.64 9.61
N THR A 56 -4.03 -3.05 10.58
CA THR A 56 -5.27 -2.28 10.33
C THR A 56 -5.04 -1.13 9.34
N HIS A 57 -3.90 -0.45 9.44
CA HIS A 57 -3.52 0.58 8.48
C HIS A 57 -3.34 0.00 7.07
N PHE A 58 -2.59 -1.10 6.94
CA PHE A 58 -2.40 -1.80 5.67
C PHE A 58 -3.74 -2.21 5.04
N TYR A 59 -4.63 -2.86 5.80
CA TYR A 59 -5.95 -3.28 5.31
C TYR A 59 -6.79 -2.09 4.81
N ARG A 60 -6.79 -0.97 5.54
CA ARG A 60 -7.52 0.23 5.13
C ARG A 60 -6.98 0.84 3.85
N GLN A 61 -5.65 0.90 3.70
CA GLN A 61 -5.03 1.43 2.48
C GLN A 61 -5.27 0.50 1.28
N PHE A 62 -5.16 -0.82 1.49
CA PHE A 62 -5.43 -1.80 0.45
C PHE A 62 -6.88 -1.73 -0.01
N LYS A 63 -7.84 -1.71 0.93
CA LYS A 63 -9.26 -1.55 0.62
C LYS A 63 -9.56 -0.20 -0.05
N LYS A 64 -8.88 0.88 0.34
CA LYS A 64 -9.04 2.18 -0.32
C LYS A 64 -8.58 2.14 -1.78
N ARG A 65 -7.52 1.39 -2.09
CA ARG A 65 -6.94 1.30 -3.45
C ARG A 65 -7.68 0.31 -4.36
N PHE A 66 -7.98 -0.87 -3.86
CA PHE A 66 -8.55 -1.98 -4.64
C PHE A 66 -10.03 -2.23 -4.38
N GLN A 67 -10.65 -1.48 -3.46
CA GLN A 67 -12.05 -1.62 -3.02
C GLN A 67 -12.43 -2.96 -2.38
N VAL A 68 -11.50 -3.90 -2.30
CA VAL A 68 -11.64 -5.22 -1.69
C VAL A 68 -10.57 -5.46 -0.64
N THR A 69 -10.76 -6.42 0.24
CA THR A 69 -9.74 -6.82 1.21
C THR A 69 -8.62 -7.62 0.54
N PRO A 70 -7.39 -7.65 1.11
CA PRO A 70 -6.29 -8.49 0.61
C PRO A 70 -6.67 -9.97 0.43
N HIS A 71 -7.50 -10.48 1.36
CA HIS A 71 -7.98 -11.86 1.33
C HIS A 71 -8.95 -12.11 0.16
N GLU A 72 -9.92 -11.22 -0.03
CA GLU A 72 -10.84 -11.27 -1.18
C GLU A 72 -10.08 -11.12 -2.50
N TYR A 73 -9.11 -10.20 -2.56
CA TYR A 73 -8.28 -9.99 -3.75
C TYR A 73 -7.54 -11.27 -4.16
N ARG A 74 -6.93 -11.96 -3.19
CA ARG A 74 -6.28 -13.26 -3.42
C ARG A 74 -7.28 -14.27 -3.97
N ARG A 75 -8.44 -14.40 -3.34
CA ARG A 75 -9.48 -15.36 -3.75
C ARG A 75 -9.98 -15.09 -5.17
N ILE A 76 -10.24 -13.83 -5.52
CA ILE A 76 -10.71 -13.43 -6.85
C ILE A 76 -9.65 -13.76 -7.91
N ARG A 77 -8.37 -13.52 -7.61
CA ARG A 77 -7.26 -13.71 -8.54
C ARG A 77 -6.77 -15.16 -8.66
N GLN A 78 -6.99 -16.00 -7.66
CA GLN A 78 -6.65 -17.43 -7.69
C GLN A 78 -7.81 -18.33 -8.15
N ALA A 79 -9.03 -17.79 -8.27
CA ALA A 79 -10.19 -18.52 -8.77
C ALA A 79 -10.25 -18.62 -10.31
N PHE A 80 -9.26 -18.08 -11.01
CA PHE A 80 -9.03 -18.18 -12.45
C PHE A 80 -7.63 -18.73 -12.69
#